data_AF-A0A9X2C3Q9-F1
#
_entry.id   AF-A0A9X2C3Q9-F1
#
_cell.length_a   1.000
_cell.length_b   1.000
_cell.length_c   1.000
_cell.angle_alpha   90.00
_cell.angle_beta   90.00
_cell.angle_gamma   90.00
#
_symmetry.space_group_name_H-M   'P 1'
#
loop_
_entity.id
_entity.type
_entity.pdbx_description
1 polymer ?
#
loop_
_entity_poly.entity_id
_entity_poly.type
_entity_poly.pdbx_seq_one_letter_code
_entity_poly.pdbx_strand_id
1 'polypeptide(L)' 'MGIVKISDQLHEQIRMASATMDRSINAQAEFWIKIGLLAELNPHLAYNDLIHKLLLNKSDLIRGHTA' A
#
# COMPACT_ATOMS: atom_id res chain seq x y z
N MET A 1 8.70 -13.61 -10.34
CA MET A 1 8.41 -12.80 -9.12
C MET A 1 9.66 -12.01 -8.80
N GLY A 2 9.61 -10.67 -8.80
CA GLY A 2 10.74 -9.84 -8.34
C GLY A 2 10.74 -9.81 -6.81
N ILE A 3 11.88 -10.12 -6.17
CA ILE A 3 12.02 -10.05 -4.72
C ILE A 3 12.47 -8.62 -4.37
N VAL A 4 11.66 -7.89 -3.61
CA VAL A 4 12.04 -6.59 -3.05
C VAL A 4 12.69 -6.81 -1.70
N LYS A 5 13.96 -6.42 -1.56
CA LYS A 5 14.65 -6.42 -0.26
C LYS A 5 14.25 -5.19 0.53
N ILE A 6 13.90 -5.40 1.80
CA ILE A 6 13.60 -4.33 2.76
C ILE A 6 14.48 -4.52 4.00
N SER A 7 14.61 -3.48 4.83
CA SER A 7 15.35 -3.58 6.09
C SER A 7 14.64 -4.50 7.08
N ASP A 8 15.41 -5.14 7.97
CA ASP A 8 14.87 -6.01 9.03
C ASP A 8 13.89 -5.27 9.94
N GLN A 9 14.18 -3.99 10.22
CA GLN A 9 13.29 -3.12 11.00
C GLN A 9 11.93 -2.93 10.32
N LEU A 10 11.91 -2.68 9.00
CA LEU A 10 10.66 -2.52 8.27
C LEU A 10 9.89 -3.85 8.19
N HIS A 11 10.60 -4.96 8.01
CA HIS A 11 10.00 -6.29 8.03
C HIS A 11 9.30 -6.57 9.37
N GLU A 12 9.91 -6.21 10.51
CA GLU A 12 9.28 -6.38 11.82
C GLU A 12 8.05 -5.48 11.99
N GLN A 13 8.10 -4.23 11.55
CA GLN A 13 6.94 -3.34 11.58
C GLN A 13 5.77 -3.90 10.75
N ILE A 14 6.03 -4.46 9.57
CA ILE A 14 5.01 -5.10 8.74
C ILE A 14 4.44 -6.32 9.46
N ARG A 15 5.28 -7.14 10.11
CA ARG A 15 4.84 -8.31 10.89
C ARG A 15 3.89 -7.90 12.02
N MET A 16 4.25 -6.90 12.81
CA MET A 16 3.41 -6.40 13.91
C MET A 16 2.08 -5.82 13.40
N ALA A 17 2.12 -5.01 12.34
CA ALA A 17 0.92 -4.44 11.74
C ALA A 17 0.02 -5.51 11.12
N SER A 18 0.61 -6.52 10.46
CA SER A 18 -0.08 -7.68 9.90
C SER A 18 -0.87 -8.45 10.97
N ALA A 19 -0.28 -8.67 12.15
CA ALA A 19 -0.95 -9.34 13.27
C ALA A 19 -2.13 -8.51 13.82
N THR A 20 -2.01 -7.18 13.85
CA THR A 20 -3.07 -6.28 14.34
C THR A 20 -4.22 -6.12 13.35
N MET A 21 -3.90 -6.11 12.05
CA MET A 21 -4.85 -5.85 10.96
C MET A 21 -5.46 -7.14 10.38
N ASP A 22 -5.18 -8.28 11.00
CA ASP A 22 -5.64 -9.63 10.63
C ASP A 22 -5.46 -9.95 9.12
N ARG A 23 -4.25 -9.67 8.61
CA ARG A 23 -3.90 -9.92 7.20
C ARG A 23 -2.49 -10.51 7.09
N SER A 24 -2.17 -11.13 5.97
CA SER A 24 -0.81 -11.65 5.74
C SER A 24 0.23 -10.53 5.67
N ILE A 25 1.49 -10.85 5.97
CA ILE A 25 2.63 -9.92 5.87
C ILE A 25 2.72 -9.33 4.46
N ASN A 26 2.54 -10.17 3.43
CA ASN A 26 2.56 -9.71 2.04
C ASN A 26 1.40 -8.74 1.74
N ALA A 27 0.19 -9.04 2.22
CA ALA A 27 -0.97 -8.16 2.02
C ALA A 27 -0.80 -6.82 2.77
N GLN A 28 -0.16 -6.83 3.94
CA GLN A 28 0.19 -5.63 4.70
C GLN A 28 1.24 -4.79 3.98
N ALA A 29 2.29 -5.43 3.44
CA ALA A 29 3.32 -4.77 2.65
C ALA A 29 2.74 -4.14 1.38
N GLU A 30 1.92 -4.90 0.64
CA GLU A 30 1.25 -4.44 -0.57
C GLU A 30 0.35 -3.23 -0.30
N PHE A 31 -0.39 -3.24 0.81
CA PHE A 31 -1.21 -2.12 1.22
C PHE A 31 -0.39 -0.84 1.46
N TRP A 32 0.73 -0.92 2.19
CA TRP A 32 1.59 0.25 2.43
C TRP A 32 2.21 0.78 1.14
N ILE A 33 2.65 -0.10 0.23
CA ILE A 33 3.17 0.30 -1.07
C ILE A 33 2.10 1.03 -1.89
N LYS A 34 0.89 0.50 -1.95
CA LYS A 34 -0.23 1.12 -2.69
C LYS A 34 -0.64 2.47 -2.11
N ILE A 35 -0.70 2.58 -0.79
CA ILE A 35 -1.02 3.85 -0.12
C ILE A 35 0.08 4.88 -0.37
N GLY A 36 1.36 4.49 -0.28
CA GLY A 36 2.48 5.38 -0.58
C GLY A 36 2.40 5.93 -2.00
N LEU A 37 2.18 5.05 -2.99
CA LEU A 37 1.99 5.47 -4.38
C LEU A 37 0.79 6.42 -4.55
N LEU A 38 -0.35 6.12 -3.93
CA LEU A 38 -1.54 6.98 -4.01
C LEU A 38 -1.31 8.34 -3.37
N ALA A 39 -0.59 8.41 -2.25
CA ALA A 39 -0.22 9.64 -1.58
C ALA A 39 0.74 10.47 -2.45
N GLU A 40 1.71 9.84 -3.12
CA GLU A 40 2.62 10.53 -4.06
C GLU A 40 1.87 11.08 -5.28
N LEU A 41 0.91 10.34 -5.82
CA LEU A 41 0.11 10.77 -6.98
C LEU A 41 -0.98 11.79 -6.61
N ASN A 42 -1.40 11.85 -5.34
CA ASN A 42 -2.49 12.70 -4.88
C ASN A 42 -2.12 13.39 -3.56
N PRO A 43 -1.11 14.29 -3.54
CA PRO A 43 -0.62 14.90 -2.31
C PRO A 43 -1.65 15.80 -1.59
N HIS A 44 -2.72 16.18 -2.29
CA HIS A 44 -3.79 17.02 -1.76
C HIS A 44 -4.93 16.23 -1.10
N LEU A 45 -4.97 14.91 -1.25
CA LEU A 45 -6.03 14.09 -0.69
C LEU A 45 -5.73 13.70 0.75
N ALA A 46 -6.77 13.71 1.58
CA ALA A 46 -6.65 13.22 2.95
C ALA A 46 -6.53 11.69 2.96
N TYR A 47 -5.97 11.14 4.03
CA TYR A 47 -5.78 9.69 4.17
C TYR A 47 -7.06 8.89 3.94
N ASN A 48 -8.21 9.36 4.45
CA ASN A 48 -9.49 8.69 4.28
C ASN A 48 -9.90 8.62 2.79
N ASP A 49 -9.63 9.66 2.01
CA ASP A 49 -9.90 9.68 0.58
C ASP A 49 -8.99 8.72 -0.18
N LEU A 50 -7.73 8.61 0.23
CA LEU A 50 -6.78 7.63 -0.32
C LEU A 50 -7.25 6.20 -0.04
N ILE A 51 -7.76 5.93 1.16
CA ILE A 51 -8.32 4.63 1.54
C ILE A 51 -9.57 4.32 0.72
N HIS A 52 -10.45 5.31 0.56
CA HIS A 52 -11.65 5.16 -0.27
C HIS A 52 -11.27 4.84 -1.72
N LYS A 53 -10.28 5.53 -2.29
CA LYS A 53 -9.72 5.21 -3.60
C LYS A 53 -9.11 3.81 -3.65
N LEU A 54 -8.36 3.39 -2.63
CA LEU A 54 -7.74 2.07 -2.60
C LEU A 54 -8.77 0.92 -2.54
N LEU A 55 -9.87 1.10 -1.79
CA LEU A 55 -10.92 0.10 -1.63
C LEU A 55 -11.85 0.03 -2.85
N LEU A 56 -12.14 1.18 -3.48
CA LEU A 56 -13.05 1.26 -4.63
C LEU A 56 -12.34 1.02 -5.98
N ASN A 57 -11.14 1.56 -6.18
CA ASN A 57 -10.40 1.44 -7.44
C ASN A 57 -9.34 0.34 -7.35
N LYS A 58 -9.82 -0.91 -7.28
CA LYS A 58 -8.95 -2.10 -7.30
C LYS A 58 -8.15 -2.25 -8.61
N SER A 59 -8.55 -1.53 -9.68
CA SER A 59 -8.01 -1.62 -11.05
C SER A 59 -6.98 -0.53 -11.44
N ASP A 60 -6.94 0.62 -10.77
CA ASP A 60 -6.21 1.79 -11.30
C ASP A 60 -4.75 1.90 -10.84
N LEU A 61 -4.35 1.13 -9.83
CA LEU A 61 -2.98 1.14 -9.31
C LEU A 61 -1.93 0.61 -10.29
N ILE A 62 -2.35 -0.07 -11.36
CA ILE A 62 -1.48 -0.61 -12.41
C ILE A 62 -1.44 0.33 -13.63
N ARG A 63 -2.42 1.22 -13.79
CA ARG A 63 -2.51 2.16 -14.91
C ARG A 63 -1.89 3.49 -14.51
N GLY A 64 -0.57 3.50 -14.35
CA GLY A 64 0.18 4.74 -14.50
C GLY A 64 -0.06 5.26 -15.92
N HIS A 65 -0.74 6.40 -16.05
CA HIS A 65 -1.02 7.08 -17.31
C HIS A 65 -1.80 6.25 -18.35
N THR A 66 -3.12 6.44 -18.41
CA THR A 66 -3.82 6.48 -19.70
C THR A 66 -4.86 7.58 -19.64
N ALA A 67 -4.53 8.67 -20.36
CA ALA A 67 -5.34 9.79 -20.86
C ALA A 67 -6.62 10.18 -20.11
#